data_AF-A0A358UZ17-F1
#
_entry.id   AF-A0A358UZ17-F1
#
_cell.length_a   1.000
_cell.length_b   1.000
_cell.length_c   1.000
_cell.angle_alpha   90.00
_cell.angle_beta   90.00
_cell.angle_gamma   90.00
#
_symmetry.space_group_name_H-M   'P 1'
#
loop_
_entity.id
_entity.type
_entity.pdbx_description
1 polymer ?
#
loop_
_entity_poly.entity_id
_entity_poly.type
_entity_poly.pdbx_seq_one_letter_code
_entity_poly.pdbx_strand_id
1 'polypeptide(L)'
;MKEKRNRIFLILTAFIMLALSSNCKSIVRERLEGPKIIGDGTGYIFVYDDISASEVNLAGDFNRWGPNDNGRIRKGDRFTIPFKQRPDGVWEVTVPYKENVKLPQYDHLNDDVYLEHGRRYIYKIVIDGGNKWITDPTNRSVERDPDGNENSILVAP
;
A
#
# COMPACT_ATOMS: atom_id res chain seq x y z
N MET A 1 59.83 13.95 24.23
CA MET A 1 58.94 12.76 24.30
C MET A 1 57.51 13.02 24.79
N LYS A 2 57.17 14.16 25.42
CA LYS A 2 55.80 14.48 25.87
C LYS A 2 54.84 14.89 24.72
N GLU A 3 55.30 15.63 23.72
CA GLU A 3 54.42 16.14 22.64
C GLU A 3 53.85 15.06 21.72
N LYS A 4 54.62 14.01 21.38
CA LYS A 4 54.12 12.88 20.57
C LYS A 4 52.98 12.14 21.27
N ARG A 5 53.01 12.05 22.61
CA ARG A 5 52.00 11.34 23.41
C ARG A 5 50.66 12.10 23.44
N ASN A 6 50.70 13.44 23.43
CA ASN A 6 49.50 14.27 23.42
C ASN A 6 48.83 14.32 22.04
N ARG A 7 49.60 14.26 20.94
CA ARG A 7 49.04 14.17 19.58
C ARG A 7 48.36 12.82 19.33
N ILE A 8 48.90 11.73 19.87
CA ILE A 8 48.28 10.40 19.77
C ILE A 8 46.95 10.35 20.56
N PHE A 9 46.89 10.96 21.74
CA PHE A 9 45.65 11.02 22.52
C PHE A 9 44.56 11.88 21.87
N LEU A 10 44.91 13.00 21.22
CA LEU A 10 43.94 13.86 20.51
C LEU A 10 43.38 13.19 19.24
N ILE A 11 44.19 12.38 18.55
CA ILE A 11 43.75 11.66 17.34
C ILE A 11 42.82 10.49 17.71
N LEU A 12 43.08 9.79 18.82
CA LEU A 12 42.19 8.73 19.30
C LEU A 12 40.82 9.25 19.75
N THR A 13 40.73 10.41 20.40
CA THR A 13 39.44 10.98 20.83
C THR A 13 38.60 11.52 19.67
N ALA A 14 39.23 12.05 18.62
CA ALA A 14 38.54 12.50 17.41
C ALA A 14 37.89 11.34 16.62
N PHE A 15 38.53 10.17 16.60
CA PHE A 15 37.97 8.97 15.96
C PHE A 15 36.80 8.35 16.75
N ILE A 16 36.83 8.41 18.07
CA ILE A 16 35.74 7.90 18.93
C ILE A 16 34.49 8.79 18.84
N MET A 17 34.65 10.11 18.64
CA MET A 17 33.53 11.04 18.48
C MET A 17 32.85 10.97 17.09
N LEU A 18 33.54 10.52 16.04
CA LEU A 18 32.92 10.25 14.73
C LEU A 18 32.14 8.93 14.69
N ALA A 19 32.35 8.03 15.64
CA ALA A 19 31.66 6.74 15.70
C ALA A 19 30.26 6.82 16.34
N LEU A 20 29.85 7.97 16.88
CA LEU A 20 28.57 8.14 17.59
C LEU A 20 27.43 8.77 16.79
N SER A 21 27.63 9.12 15.51
CA SER A 21 26.54 9.59 14.63
C SER A 21 26.10 8.57 13.59
N SER A 22 26.65 7.35 13.61
CA SER A 22 26.16 6.25 12.79
C SER A 22 24.87 5.68 13.39
N ASN A 23 23.77 6.42 13.23
CA ASN A 23 22.46 5.81 13.09
C ASN A 23 22.44 5.05 11.76
N CYS A 24 23.18 3.94 11.68
CA CYS A 24 22.94 2.91 10.69
C CYS A 24 21.62 2.23 11.08
N LYS A 25 20.51 2.98 10.99
CA LYS A 25 19.19 2.37 10.94
C LYS A 25 19.20 1.60 9.64
N SER A 26 19.32 0.28 9.77
CA SER A 26 19.09 -0.73 8.75
C SER A 26 18.29 -0.21 7.56
N ILE A 27 18.84 -0.34 6.35
CA ILE A 27 18.17 -0.06 5.06
C ILE A 27 17.04 -1.06 4.78
N VAL A 28 16.66 -1.90 5.76
CA VAL A 28 15.45 -2.71 5.69
C VAL A 28 14.28 -1.81 6.03
N ARG A 29 13.51 -1.43 5.00
CA ARG A 29 12.21 -0.78 5.17
C ARG A 29 11.35 -1.63 6.10
N GLU A 30 10.66 -0.99 7.04
CA GLU A 30 9.67 -1.67 7.87
C GLU A 30 8.69 -2.42 6.95
N ARG A 31 8.34 -3.65 7.33
CA ARG A 31 7.45 -4.48 6.55
C ARG A 31 6.11 -3.76 6.40
N LEU A 32 5.78 -3.39 5.17
CA LEU A 32 4.43 -2.96 4.83
C LEU A 32 3.47 -4.12 5.09
N GLU A 33 2.37 -3.79 5.73
CA GLU A 33 1.29 -4.73 6.00
C GLU A 33 0.11 -4.37 5.12
N GLY A 34 -0.62 -5.40 4.68
CA GLY A 34 -1.81 -5.31 3.85
C GLY A 34 -2.90 -4.42 4.43
N PRO A 35 -4.01 -4.22 3.70
CA PRO A 35 -4.89 -3.08 3.89
C PRO A 35 -5.27 -2.90 5.36
N LYS A 36 -4.98 -1.72 5.88
CA LYS A 36 -5.22 -1.37 7.28
C LYS A 36 -6.28 -0.30 7.37
N ILE A 37 -7.10 -0.38 8.40
CA ILE A 37 -7.91 0.77 8.78
C ILE A 37 -6.98 1.93 9.18
N ILE A 38 -7.26 3.13 8.69
CA ILE A 38 -6.51 4.33 9.09
C ILE A 38 -6.91 4.79 10.50
N GLY A 39 -6.07 5.58 11.15
CA GLY A 39 -6.16 5.83 12.60
C GLY A 39 -7.44 6.49 13.09
N ASP A 40 -8.17 7.21 12.22
CA ASP A 40 -9.47 7.82 12.54
C ASP A 40 -10.68 6.91 12.21
N GLY A 41 -10.43 5.71 11.66
CA GLY A 41 -11.47 4.76 11.29
C GLY A 41 -12.24 5.11 10.03
N THR A 42 -11.82 6.10 9.24
CA THR A 42 -12.61 6.59 8.09
C THR A 42 -12.30 5.90 6.76
N GLY A 43 -11.33 5.00 6.72
CA GLY A 43 -10.91 4.34 5.49
C GLY A 43 -9.94 3.19 5.69
N TYR A 44 -9.66 2.49 4.59
CA TYR A 44 -8.57 1.53 4.49
C TYR A 44 -7.46 2.08 3.63
N ILE A 45 -6.23 2.06 4.14
CA ILE A 45 -5.04 2.36 3.35
C ILE A 45 -4.50 1.07 2.74
N PHE A 46 -4.26 1.12 1.43
CA PHE A 46 -3.57 0.10 0.65
C PHE A 46 -2.19 0.64 0.27
N VAL A 47 -1.18 -0.23 0.28
CA VAL A 47 0.19 0.13 -0.05
C VAL A 47 0.83 -0.89 -0.99
N TYR A 48 1.72 -0.42 -1.85
CA TYR A 48 2.49 -1.26 -2.77
C TYR A 48 3.90 -0.69 -2.96
N ASP A 49 4.93 -1.52 -2.80
CA ASP A 49 6.33 -1.11 -2.93
C ASP A 49 6.91 -1.56 -4.26
N ASP A 50 6.97 -0.63 -5.21
CA ASP A 50 7.56 -0.86 -6.53
C ASP A 50 7.93 0.47 -7.18
N ILE A 51 9.18 0.88 -7.02
CA ILE A 51 9.67 2.12 -7.62
C ILE A 51 9.73 2.06 -9.15
N SER A 52 9.67 0.86 -9.75
CA SER A 52 9.77 0.67 -11.20
C SER A 52 8.42 0.77 -11.93
N ALA A 53 7.31 0.62 -11.20
CA ALA A 53 5.97 0.80 -11.76
C ALA A 53 5.79 2.23 -12.26
N SER A 54 5.14 2.39 -13.41
CA SER A 54 4.78 3.71 -13.96
C SER A 54 3.37 4.12 -13.57
N GLU A 55 2.50 3.15 -13.28
CA GLU A 55 1.13 3.35 -12.86
C GLU A 55 0.68 2.19 -11.98
N VAL A 56 -0.05 2.49 -10.90
CA VAL A 56 -0.62 1.49 -10.00
C VAL A 56 -2.08 1.84 -9.71
N ASN A 57 -2.98 0.89 -9.90
CA ASN A 57 -4.40 1.02 -9.62
C ASN A 57 -4.88 -0.10 -8.69
N LEU A 58 -5.95 0.18 -7.95
CA LEU A 58 -6.66 -0.79 -7.13
C LEU A 58 -7.91 -1.25 -7.88
N ALA A 59 -8.14 -2.56 -7.93
CA ALA A 59 -9.32 -3.16 -8.56
C ALA A 59 -9.90 -4.26 -7.66
N GLY A 60 -11.20 -4.22 -7.40
CA GLY A 60 -11.91 -5.24 -6.63
C GLY A 60 -13.42 -5.05 -6.71
N ASP A 61 -14.15 -5.80 -5.87
CA ASP A 61 -15.62 -5.78 -5.91
C ASP A 61 -16.20 -4.38 -5.66
N PHE A 62 -15.57 -3.61 -4.77
CA PHE A 62 -16.00 -2.25 -4.38
C PHE A 62 -15.90 -1.20 -5.48
N ASN A 63 -15.21 -1.49 -6.59
CA ASN A 63 -15.09 -0.57 -7.73
C ASN A 63 -15.26 -1.27 -9.08
N ARG A 64 -16.04 -2.36 -9.12
CA ARG A 64 -16.34 -3.10 -10.36
C ARG A 64 -15.07 -3.50 -11.13
N TRP A 65 -14.02 -3.86 -10.39
CA TRP A 65 -12.74 -4.29 -10.95
C TRP A 65 -12.04 -3.25 -11.85
N GLY A 66 -12.17 -1.96 -11.53
CA GLY A 66 -11.36 -0.92 -12.18
C GLY A 66 -11.65 -0.75 -13.68
N PRO A 67 -12.93 -0.65 -14.08
CA PRO A 67 -13.39 -0.58 -15.47
C PRO A 67 -12.54 -1.35 -16.47
N ASN A 68 -12.45 -2.66 -16.19
CA ASN A 68 -11.61 -3.59 -16.93
C ASN A 68 -12.17 -3.85 -18.34
N ASP A 69 -11.40 -3.49 -19.36
CA ASP A 69 -11.63 -3.85 -20.75
C ASP A 69 -10.53 -4.81 -21.21
N ASN A 70 -10.85 -6.10 -21.25
CA ASN A 70 -9.96 -7.18 -21.67
C ASN A 70 -8.57 -7.16 -20.99
N GLY A 71 -8.55 -6.96 -19.67
CA GLY A 71 -7.36 -6.88 -18.83
C GLY A 71 -6.79 -5.47 -18.68
N ARG A 72 -7.37 -4.45 -19.32
CA ARG A 72 -6.89 -3.05 -19.27
C ARG A 72 -7.80 -2.17 -18.43
N ILE A 73 -7.20 -1.32 -17.60
CA ILE A 73 -7.94 -0.34 -16.80
C ILE A 73 -8.27 0.86 -17.68
N ARG A 74 -9.56 1.21 -17.77
CA ARG A 74 -9.98 2.43 -18.48
C ARG A 74 -9.58 3.68 -17.68
N LYS A 75 -8.59 4.42 -18.19
CA LYS A 75 -8.16 5.69 -17.60
C LYS A 75 -9.28 6.72 -17.62
N GLY A 76 -9.41 7.49 -16.54
CA GLY A 76 -10.43 8.54 -16.40
C GLY A 76 -11.83 8.03 -16.08
N ASP A 77 -12.03 6.71 -15.94
CA ASP A 77 -13.27 6.17 -15.41
C ASP A 77 -13.41 6.50 -13.92
N ARG A 78 -14.63 6.83 -13.48
CA ARG A 78 -14.94 7.16 -12.09
C ARG A 78 -14.70 6.02 -11.10
N PHE A 79 -14.70 4.77 -11.56
CA PHE A 79 -14.41 3.60 -10.71
C PHE A 79 -12.92 3.23 -10.69
N THR A 80 -12.08 3.93 -11.46
CA THR A 80 -10.64 3.73 -11.41
C THR A 80 -10.08 4.36 -10.14
N ILE A 81 -9.36 3.57 -9.34
CA ILE A 81 -8.72 4.01 -8.09
C ILE A 81 -7.19 4.01 -8.29
N PRO A 82 -6.59 5.15 -8.67
CA PRO A 82 -5.15 5.24 -8.83
C PRO A 82 -4.47 5.38 -7.47
N PHE A 83 -3.35 4.68 -7.29
CA PHE A 83 -2.44 4.96 -6.20
C PHE A 83 -1.65 6.24 -6.47
N LYS A 84 -1.22 6.89 -5.39
CA LYS A 84 -0.26 7.98 -5.44
C LYS A 84 1.10 7.48 -4.99
N GLN A 85 2.14 7.72 -5.78
CA GLN A 85 3.50 7.40 -5.38
C GLN A 85 4.01 8.46 -4.41
N ARG A 86 4.55 8.00 -3.28
CA ARG A 86 5.29 8.82 -2.32
C ARG A 86 6.74 9.03 -2.77
N PRO A 87 7.46 10.03 -2.22
CA PRO A 87 8.87 10.27 -2.54
C PRO A 87 9.80 9.07 -2.27
N ASP A 88 9.41 8.16 -1.37
CA ASP A 88 10.15 6.96 -1.01
C ASP A 88 9.82 5.74 -1.90
N GLY A 89 9.12 5.96 -3.03
CA GLY A 89 8.80 4.94 -4.04
C GLY A 89 7.61 4.04 -3.71
N VAL A 90 7.02 4.15 -2.51
CA VAL A 90 5.79 3.42 -2.17
C VAL A 90 4.57 4.09 -2.76
N TRP A 91 3.71 3.28 -3.34
CA TRP A 91 2.39 3.63 -3.80
C TRP A 91 1.41 3.46 -2.66
N GLU A 92 0.53 4.44 -2.44
CA GLU A 92 -0.56 4.33 -1.48
C GLU A 92 -1.89 4.87 -2.01
N VAL A 93 -2.99 4.30 -1.51
CA VAL A 93 -4.33 4.83 -1.72
C VAL A 93 -5.22 4.53 -0.52
N THR A 94 -6.13 5.44 -0.21
CA THR A 94 -7.15 5.23 0.82
C THR A 94 -8.50 5.04 0.17
N VAL A 95 -9.17 3.93 0.48
CA VAL A 95 -10.57 3.69 0.12
C VAL A 95 -11.43 4.06 1.34
N PRO A 96 -12.44 4.94 1.21
CA PRO A 96 -13.32 5.30 2.31
C PRO A 96 -14.00 4.07 2.92
N TYR A 97 -14.23 4.10 4.23
CA TYR A 97 -14.88 3.03 4.98
C TYR A 97 -16.11 3.57 5.71
N LYS A 98 -17.21 2.81 5.67
CA LYS A 98 -18.48 3.15 6.31
C LYS A 98 -18.84 2.11 7.36
N GLU A 99 -18.68 2.49 8.63
CA GLU A 99 -19.05 1.67 9.80
C GLU A 99 -20.56 1.40 9.88
N ASN A 100 -21.39 2.41 9.62
CA ASN A 100 -22.83 2.33 9.81
C ASN A 100 -23.57 2.50 8.47
N VAL A 101 -23.72 1.41 7.73
CA VAL A 101 -24.59 1.37 6.55
C VAL A 101 -25.98 0.92 7.02
N LYS A 102 -26.96 1.85 7.07
CA LYS A 102 -28.35 1.51 7.42
C LYS A 102 -28.95 0.64 6.31
N LEU A 103 -29.06 -0.67 6.52
CA LEU A 103 -29.86 -1.54 5.68
C LEU A 103 -31.37 -1.22 5.87
N PRO A 104 -32.21 -1.15 4.81
CA PRO A 104 -31.90 -1.18 3.39
C PRO A 104 -32.12 0.22 2.77
N GLN A 105 -31.11 1.08 2.76
CA GLN A 105 -31.00 2.00 1.63
C GLN A 105 -30.08 1.34 0.61
N TYR A 106 -30.68 0.43 -0.19
CA TYR A 106 -30.21 0.07 -1.53
C TYR A 106 -30.27 1.34 -2.41
N ASP A 107 -29.51 2.36 -2.05
CA ASP A 107 -29.18 3.46 -2.93
C ASP A 107 -27.87 3.12 -3.62
N HIS A 108 -27.92 2.11 -4.49
CA HIS A 108 -26.85 1.90 -5.47
C HIS A 108 -26.88 2.96 -6.58
N LEU A 109 -27.69 4.03 -6.45
CA LEU A 109 -27.70 5.15 -7.41
C LEU A 109 -26.59 6.14 -7.11
N ASN A 110 -26.08 6.16 -5.87
CA ASN A 110 -24.82 6.84 -5.56
C ASN A 110 -23.67 5.88 -5.88
N ASP A 111 -23.11 6.05 -7.08
CA ASP A 111 -21.94 5.32 -7.61
C ASP A 111 -20.62 5.62 -6.86
N ASP A 112 -20.71 5.84 -5.55
CA ASP A 112 -19.57 6.10 -4.67
C ASP A 112 -18.79 4.81 -4.43
N VAL A 113 -17.47 4.94 -4.35
CA VAL A 113 -16.57 3.83 -4.02
C VAL A 113 -16.21 3.89 -2.54
N TYR A 114 -16.62 2.87 -1.79
CA TYR A 114 -16.31 2.71 -0.36
C TYR A 114 -16.36 1.23 0.07
N LEU A 115 -15.77 0.94 1.21
CA LEU A 115 -15.85 -0.34 1.92
C LEU A 115 -16.90 -0.22 3.03
N GLU A 116 -17.62 -1.30 3.30
CA GLU A 116 -18.70 -1.36 4.29
C GLU A 116 -18.34 -2.32 5.42
N HIS A 117 -18.78 -1.98 6.63
CA HIS A 117 -18.74 -2.87 7.79
C HIS A 117 -19.39 -4.23 7.50
N GLY A 118 -18.79 -5.31 8.00
CA GLY A 118 -19.26 -6.68 7.90
C GLY A 118 -19.18 -7.29 6.49
N ARG A 119 -18.52 -6.62 5.54
CA ARG A 119 -18.36 -7.13 4.17
C ARG A 119 -17.00 -7.76 3.94
N ARG A 120 -17.02 -8.77 3.07
CA ARG A 120 -15.83 -9.38 2.48
C ARG A 120 -15.68 -8.90 1.04
N TYR A 121 -14.45 -8.55 0.67
CA TYR A 121 -14.06 -8.10 -0.66
C TYR A 121 -12.91 -8.94 -1.19
N ILE A 122 -12.94 -9.21 -2.49
CA ILE A 122 -11.76 -9.66 -3.24
C ILE A 122 -11.21 -8.52 -4.10
N TYR A 123 -9.88 -8.47 -4.23
CA TYR A 123 -9.20 -7.40 -4.94
C TYR A 123 -7.82 -7.81 -5.48
N LYS A 124 -7.28 -6.97 -6.36
CA LYS A 124 -5.95 -7.05 -6.95
C LYS A 124 -5.33 -5.65 -7.08
N ILE A 125 -4.00 -5.65 -7.20
CA ILE A 125 -3.20 -4.49 -7.59
C ILE A 125 -2.91 -4.61 -9.09
N VAL A 126 -3.16 -3.53 -9.81
CA VAL A 126 -3.04 -3.47 -11.27
C VAL A 126 -1.94 -2.52 -11.67
N ILE A 127 -0.95 -3.02 -12.39
CA ILE A 127 0.29 -2.31 -12.71
C ILE A 127 0.33 -1.97 -14.19
N ASP A 128 0.81 -0.76 -14.50
CA ASP A 128 1.06 -0.24 -15.85
C ASP A 128 -0.15 -0.39 -16.79
N GLY A 129 -1.31 0.09 -16.33
CA GLY A 129 -2.55 0.10 -17.10
C GLY A 129 -3.15 -1.29 -17.37
N GLY A 130 -2.78 -2.30 -16.58
CA GLY A 130 -3.29 -3.67 -16.72
C GLY A 130 -2.32 -4.66 -17.37
N ASN A 131 -1.06 -4.27 -17.58
CA ASN A 131 -0.02 -5.21 -18.03
C ASN A 131 0.21 -6.32 -17.01
N LYS A 132 -0.03 -6.07 -15.73
CA LYS A 132 0.07 -7.06 -14.66
C LYS A 132 -1.02 -6.87 -13.62
N TRP A 133 -1.65 -7.98 -13.23
CA TRP A 133 -2.66 -8.06 -12.19
C TRP A 133 -2.16 -8.99 -11.09
N ILE A 134 -1.78 -8.45 -9.95
CA ILE A 134 -1.18 -9.22 -8.85
C ILE A 134 -2.07 -9.23 -7.61
N THR A 135 -1.95 -10.28 -6.81
CA THR A 135 -2.36 -10.22 -5.41
C THR A 135 -1.50 -9.19 -4.68
N ASP A 136 -2.07 -8.52 -3.70
CA ASP A 136 -1.34 -7.63 -2.80
C ASP A 136 -0.24 -8.41 -2.06
N PRO A 137 1.05 -8.13 -2.32
CA PRO A 137 2.16 -8.85 -1.69
C PRO A 137 2.24 -8.68 -0.17
N THR A 138 1.58 -7.64 0.36
CA THR A 138 1.56 -7.33 1.78
C THR A 138 0.38 -8.00 2.50
N ASN A 139 -0.59 -8.52 1.75
CA ASN A 139 -1.73 -9.28 2.26
C ASN A 139 -1.59 -10.79 1.97
N ARG A 140 -1.43 -11.59 3.03
CA ARG A 140 -1.27 -13.05 2.90
C ARG A 140 -2.58 -13.80 2.69
N SER A 141 -3.72 -13.14 2.89
CA SER A 141 -5.03 -13.76 2.72
C SER A 141 -5.42 -13.70 1.25
N VAL A 142 -5.51 -14.86 0.62
CA VAL A 142 -5.86 -15.00 -0.80
C VAL A 142 -6.97 -16.02 -1.00
N GLU A 143 -7.78 -15.80 -2.03
CA GLU A 143 -8.77 -16.75 -2.55
C GLU A 143 -8.42 -17.10 -3.98
N ARG A 144 -8.56 -18.38 -4.34
CA ARG A 144 -8.45 -18.86 -5.70
C ARG A 144 -9.84 -19.09 -6.27
N ASP A 145 -10.13 -18.49 -7.42
CA ASP A 145 -11.38 -18.69 -8.15
C ASP A 145 -11.38 -20.03 -8.94
N PRO A 146 -12.52 -20.47 -9.48
CA PRO A 146 -12.61 -21.71 -10.27
C PRO A 146 -11.76 -21.72 -11.54
N ASP A 147 -11.45 -20.55 -12.11
CA ASP A 147 -10.60 -20.39 -13.30
C ASP A 147 -9.11 -20.39 -12.93
N GLY A 148 -8.79 -20.49 -11.64
CA GLY A 148 -7.45 -20.60 -11.10
C GLY A 148 -6.77 -19.25 -10.82
N ASN A 149 -7.47 -18.13 -10.95
CA ASN A 149 -6.93 -16.83 -10.59
C ASN A 149 -6.92 -16.65 -9.07
N GLU A 150 -5.85 -16.05 -8.55
CA GLU A 150 -5.75 -15.70 -7.13
C GLU A 150 -6.05 -14.22 -6.90
N ASN A 151 -6.87 -13.92 -5.91
CA ASN A 151 -7.25 -12.58 -5.47
C ASN A 151 -6.89 -12.39 -4.00
N SER A 152 -6.50 -11.19 -3.61
CA SER A 152 -6.35 -10.84 -2.20
C SER A 152 -7.72 -10.65 -1.55
N ILE A 153 -7.83 -11.02 -0.27
CA ILE A 153 -9.08 -10.92 0.51
C ILE A 153 -8.95 -9.78 1.52
N LEU A 154 -9.95 -8.91 1.56
CA LEU A 154 -10.16 -7.96 2.65
C LEU A 154 -11.50 -8.28 3.34
N VAL A 155 -11.46 -8.53 4.64
CA VAL A 155 -12.66 -8.60 5.48
C VAL A 155 -12.71 -7.31 6.28
N ALA A 156 -13.68 -6.46 5.99
CA ALA A 156 -14.00 -5.32 6.84
C ALA A 156 -14.68 -5.84 8.11
N PRO A 157 -14.32 -5.31 9.30
CA PRO A 157 -14.79 -5.80 10.60
C PRO A 157 -16.30 -5.71 10.71
#